data_AF-A0A356F1L9-F1
#
_entry.id   AF-A0A356F1L9-F1
#
_cell.length_a   1.000
_cell.length_b   1.000
_cell.length_c   1.000
_cell.angle_alpha   90.00
_cell.angle_beta   90.00
_cell.angle_gamma   90.00
#
_symmetry.space_group_name_H-M   'P 1'
#
loop_
_entity.id
_entity.type
_entity.pdbx_description
1 polymer ?
#
loop_
_entity_poly.entity_id
_entity_poly.type
_entity_poly.pdbx_seq_one_letter_code
_entity_poly.pdbx_strand_id
1 'polypeptide(L)'
;MKFYRLEKTNYFKVWFFAILKSLLISLLISIALLVVLGYKFMIVSSGSMEPVMPVGSLVVVTPCDYEDLKLGDIVTMEGSGYNLTHRVYGKKIDGEIIDPEDPRYNSPEARWFTKGDNSDTLDGTIKGRVVGKVYEDHIFKSVGVVVRYVKANYVMLIILAVLLVGFVEVLNYLKSKLETDDIECYENEDGE
;
A
#
# COMPACT_ATOMS: atom_id res chain seq x y z
N MET A 1 -42.93 -14.70 -38.58
CA MET A 1 -43.01 -13.92 -37.32
C MET A 1 -41.62 -13.98 -36.67
N LYS A 2 -40.83 -12.89 -36.70
CA LYS A 2 -39.45 -12.90 -36.16
C LYS A 2 -39.53 -12.82 -34.63
N PHE A 3 -39.23 -13.92 -33.94
CA PHE A 3 -39.05 -13.92 -32.49
C PHE A 3 -37.71 -13.25 -32.17
N TYR A 4 -37.77 -12.03 -31.64
CA TYR A 4 -36.61 -11.41 -31.02
C TYR A 4 -36.32 -12.17 -29.73
N ARG A 5 -35.32 -13.06 -29.76
CA ARG A 5 -34.77 -13.70 -28.57
C ARG A 5 -34.07 -12.60 -27.78
N LEU A 6 -34.79 -11.96 -26.86
CA LEU A 6 -34.21 -11.05 -25.88
C LEU A 6 -33.21 -11.88 -25.07
N GLU A 7 -31.91 -11.75 -25.34
CA GLU A 7 -30.88 -12.22 -24.42
C GLU A 7 -31.21 -11.62 -23.06
N LYS A 8 -31.55 -12.47 -22.08
CA LYS A 8 -31.68 -12.02 -20.70
C LYS A 8 -30.32 -11.48 -20.29
N THR A 9 -30.13 -10.18 -20.45
CA THR A 9 -29.00 -9.47 -19.90
C THR A 9 -29.03 -9.81 -18.43
N ASN A 10 -27.98 -10.46 -17.96
CA ASN A 10 -27.91 -10.95 -16.60
C ASN A 10 -27.79 -9.71 -15.70
N TYR A 11 -28.91 -9.07 -15.36
CA TYR A 11 -28.96 -7.80 -14.62
C TYR A 11 -28.14 -7.89 -13.34
N PHE A 12 -28.08 -9.07 -12.73
CA PHE A 12 -27.18 -9.39 -11.63
C PHE A 12 -25.70 -9.10 -11.94
N LYS A 13 -25.17 -9.52 -13.09
CA LYS A 13 -23.79 -9.23 -13.52
C LYS A 13 -23.58 -7.71 -13.68
N VAL A 14 -24.54 -7.02 -14.30
CA VAL A 14 -24.45 -5.56 -14.52
C VAL A 14 -24.37 -4.81 -13.19
N TRP A 15 -25.27 -5.12 -12.25
CA TRP A 15 -25.28 -4.52 -10.92
C TRP A 15 -24.02 -4.90 -10.11
N PHE A 16 -23.59 -6.15 -10.19
CA PHE A 16 -22.37 -6.61 -9.52
C PHE A 16 -21.13 -5.82 -9.98
N PHE A 17 -20.93 -5.68 -11.29
CA PHE A 17 -19.80 -4.90 -11.83
C PHE A 17 -19.92 -3.40 -11.51
N ALA A 18 -21.13 -2.85 -11.49
CA ALA A 18 -21.35 -1.45 -11.10
C ALA A 18 -20.96 -1.20 -9.64
N ILE A 19 -21.39 -2.08 -8.72
CA ILE A 19 -21.04 -2.01 -7.30
C ILE A 19 -19.52 -2.15 -7.11
N LEU A 20 -18.91 -3.14 -7.76
CA LEU A 20 -17.46 -3.37 -7.66
C LEU A 20 -16.66 -2.15 -8.15
N LYS A 21 -17.06 -1.55 -9.28
CA LYS A 21 -16.45 -0.30 -9.78
C LYS A 21 -16.63 0.85 -8.79
N SER A 22 -17.83 1.03 -8.24
CA SER A 22 -18.10 2.09 -7.27
C SER A 22 -17.23 1.95 -6.02
N LEU A 23 -17.07 0.73 -5.49
CA LEU A 23 -16.20 0.45 -4.34
C LEU A 23 -14.74 0.77 -4.65
N LEU A 24 -14.25 0.38 -5.84
CA LEU A 24 -12.88 0.64 -6.26
C LEU A 24 -12.61 2.14 -6.40
N ILE A 25 -13.54 2.88 -7.01
CA ILE A 25 -13.44 4.35 -7.14
C ILE A 25 -13.44 5.02 -5.76
N SER A 26 -14.35 4.62 -4.88
CA SER A 26 -14.40 5.14 -3.51
C SER A 26 -13.08 4.90 -2.77
N LEU A 27 -12.49 3.71 -2.90
CA LEU A 27 -11.21 3.38 -2.29
C LEU A 27 -10.07 4.26 -2.82
N LEU A 28 -10.00 4.46 -4.14
CA LEU A 28 -8.98 5.32 -4.75
C LEU A 28 -9.09 6.77 -4.30
N ILE A 29 -10.33 7.30 -4.21
CA ILE A 29 -10.57 8.66 -3.71
C ILE A 29 -10.11 8.78 -2.26
N SER A 30 -10.43 7.80 -1.40
CA SER A 30 -9.99 7.80 0.00
C SER A 30 -8.46 7.79 0.12
N ILE A 31 -7.76 6.97 -0.67
CA ILE A 31 -6.28 6.93 -0.68
C ILE A 31 -5.71 8.27 -1.16
N ALA A 32 -6.26 8.84 -2.23
CA ALA A 32 -5.83 10.13 -2.75
C ALA A 32 -6.01 11.25 -1.70
N LEU A 33 -7.12 11.25 -0.98
CA LEU A 33 -7.38 12.19 0.10
C LEU A 33 -6.35 12.08 1.23
N LEU A 34 -6.00 10.86 1.66
CA LEU A 34 -4.96 10.64 2.66
C LEU A 34 -3.61 11.24 2.23
N VAL A 35 -3.23 11.05 0.97
CA VAL A 35 -1.98 11.61 0.42
C VAL A 35 -2.01 13.13 0.42
N VAL A 36 -3.13 13.75 0.02
CA VAL A 36 -3.31 15.21 0.04
C VAL A 36 -3.25 15.76 1.46
N LEU A 37 -3.77 15.02 2.43
CA LEU A 37 -3.68 15.34 3.86
C LEU A 37 -2.28 15.12 4.46
N GLY A 38 -1.31 14.67 3.67
CA GLY A 38 0.09 14.54 4.07
C GLY A 38 0.49 13.16 4.59
N TYR A 39 -0.41 12.17 4.58
CA TYR A 39 -0.06 10.79 4.91
C TYR A 39 0.88 10.22 3.85
N LYS A 40 1.90 9.47 4.28
CA LYS A 40 2.88 8.86 3.38
C LYS A 40 2.91 7.35 3.54
N PHE A 41 2.88 6.65 2.41
CA PHE A 41 3.04 5.20 2.36
C PHE A 41 4.50 4.87 2.07
N MET A 42 5.17 4.20 3.01
CA MET A 42 6.60 3.87 2.90
C MET A 42 6.82 2.36 3.03
N ILE A 43 7.85 1.85 2.38
CA ILE A 43 8.26 0.44 2.50
C ILE A 43 9.52 0.40 3.37
N VAL A 44 9.49 -0.47 4.37
CA VAL A 44 10.58 -0.65 5.33
C VAL A 44 11.75 -1.34 4.64
N SER A 45 12.92 -0.72 4.69
CA SER A 45 14.13 -1.17 4.00
C SER A 45 15.20 -1.77 4.92
N SER A 46 15.16 -1.47 6.22
CA SER A 46 16.12 -1.96 7.23
C SER A 46 15.42 -2.72 8.36
N GLY A 47 16.14 -3.62 9.02
CA GLY A 47 15.65 -4.43 10.14
C GLY A 47 15.86 -3.80 11.52
N SER A 48 16.13 -2.48 11.61
CA SER A 48 16.42 -1.81 12.88
C SER A 48 15.20 -1.71 13.81
N MET A 49 14.00 -1.90 13.28
CA MET A 49 12.73 -1.88 14.00
C MET A 49 12.11 -3.28 14.14
N GLU A 50 12.87 -4.35 13.91
CA GLU A 50 12.39 -5.71 14.17
C GLU A 50 12.22 -5.98 15.68
N PRO A 51 11.27 -6.85 16.07
CA PRO A 51 10.27 -7.55 15.25
C PRO A 51 9.00 -6.74 14.97
N VAL A 52 8.87 -5.53 15.52
CA VAL A 52 7.66 -4.69 15.41
C VAL A 52 7.37 -4.33 13.96
N MET A 53 8.41 -3.93 13.24
CA MET A 53 8.35 -3.47 11.86
C MET A 53 9.37 -4.24 11.00
N PRO A 54 9.01 -5.45 10.52
CA PRO A 54 9.88 -6.26 9.68
C PRO A 54 10.22 -5.61 8.33
N VAL A 55 11.38 -5.95 7.79
CA VAL A 55 11.79 -5.52 6.44
C VAL A 55 10.73 -5.92 5.40
N GLY A 56 10.41 -5.01 4.49
CA GLY A 56 9.39 -5.23 3.46
C GLY A 56 7.96 -5.02 3.94
N SER A 57 7.74 -4.52 5.16
CA SER A 57 6.42 -4.05 5.60
C SER A 57 6.05 -2.74 4.90
N LEU A 58 4.76 -2.54 4.64
CA LEU A 58 4.21 -1.26 4.20
C LEU A 58 3.71 -0.51 5.44
N VAL A 59 4.16 0.72 5.63
CA VAL A 59 3.77 1.57 6.77
C VAL A 59 3.10 2.84 6.30
N VAL A 60 2.14 3.30 7.10
CA VAL A 60 1.47 4.59 6.91
C VAL A 60 2.05 5.58 7.91
N VAL A 61 2.76 6.58 7.40
CA VAL A 61 3.31 7.69 8.17
C VAL A 61 2.24 8.78 8.25
N THR A 62 1.79 9.07 9.47
CA THR A 62 0.83 10.13 9.80
C THR A 62 1.61 11.41 10.07
N PRO A 63 1.34 12.51 9.34
CA PRO A 63 2.08 13.76 9.54
C PRO A 63 1.94 14.24 10.99
N CYS A 64 3.05 14.66 11.60
CA CYS A 64 3.07 15.30 12.91
C CYS A 64 4.24 16.27 13.02
N ASP A 65 4.13 17.23 13.93
CA ASP A 65 5.21 18.14 14.26
C ASP A 65 6.12 17.56 15.36
N TYR A 66 7.27 18.19 15.59
CA TYR A 66 8.26 17.73 16.57
C TYR A 66 7.73 17.81 18.00
N GLU A 67 6.93 18.84 18.26
CA GLU A 67 6.34 19.19 19.54
C GLU A 67 5.28 18.16 19.98
N ASP A 68 4.67 17.46 19.02
CA ASP A 68 3.66 16.45 19.27
C ASP A 68 4.25 15.11 19.71
N LEU A 69 5.56 14.90 19.56
CA LEU A 69 6.23 13.64 19.85
C LEU A 69 6.12 13.29 21.35
N LYS A 70 5.90 12.01 21.61
CA LYS A 70 5.82 11.43 22.96
C LYS A 70 6.78 10.27 23.10
N LEU A 71 7.13 9.97 24.35
CA LEU A 71 7.89 8.78 24.70
C LEU A 71 7.20 7.52 24.14
N GLY A 72 7.95 6.67 23.45
CA GLY A 72 7.46 5.42 22.86
C GLY A 72 6.91 5.53 21.43
N ASP A 73 6.70 6.75 20.91
CA ASP A 73 6.25 6.94 19.52
C ASP A 73 7.26 6.37 18.51
N ILE A 74 6.79 5.73 17.45
CA ILE A 74 7.64 5.41 16.29
C ILE A 74 7.58 6.58 15.33
N VAL A 75 8.72 7.19 15.05
CA VAL A 75 8.81 8.41 14.24
C VAL A 75 9.68 8.18 13.01
N THR A 76 9.20 8.67 11.86
CA THR A 76 9.99 8.78 10.64
C THR A 76 10.58 10.18 10.54
N MET A 77 11.88 10.26 10.35
CA MET A 77 12.67 11.48 10.27
C MET A 77 13.41 11.52 8.94
N GLU A 78 13.56 12.72 8.40
CA GLU A 78 14.34 12.97 7.20
C GLU A 78 15.83 12.97 7.55
N GLY A 79 16.59 12.03 6.99
CA GLY A 79 18.04 11.96 7.11
C GLY A 79 18.75 12.44 5.84
N SER A 80 20.09 12.34 5.84
CA SER A 80 20.92 12.70 4.69
C SER A 80 20.81 11.65 3.57
N GLY A 81 19.77 11.76 2.76
CA GLY A 81 19.54 10.93 1.57
C GLY A 81 18.60 9.74 1.75
N TYR A 82 18.20 9.43 2.99
CA TYR A 82 17.17 8.43 3.29
C TYR A 82 16.36 8.81 4.54
N ASN A 83 15.13 8.29 4.64
CA ASN A 83 14.31 8.45 5.83
C ASN A 83 14.68 7.40 6.87
N LEU A 84 14.79 7.82 8.13
CA LEU A 84 15.08 6.96 9.28
C LEU A 84 13.81 6.83 10.13
N THR A 85 13.40 5.60 10.44
CA THR A 85 12.23 5.35 11.28
C THR A 85 12.66 4.62 12.53
N HIS A 86 12.59 5.25 13.70
CA HIS A 86 12.99 4.68 14.99
C HIS A 86 12.01 5.07 16.11
N ARG A 87 12.11 4.42 17.27
CA ARG A 87 11.27 4.71 18.43
C ARG A 87 11.86 5.82 19.29
N VAL A 88 11.02 6.77 19.69
CA VAL A 88 11.36 7.82 20.65
C VAL A 88 11.63 7.17 22.00
N TYR A 89 12.88 7.23 22.46
CA TYR A 89 13.32 6.54 23.66
C TYR A 89 13.43 7.45 24.87
N GLY A 90 13.61 8.76 24.66
CA GLY A 90 13.70 9.73 25.75
C GLY A 90 14.22 11.08 25.28
N LYS A 91 14.60 11.94 26.22
CA LYS A 91 15.19 13.24 25.93
C LYS A 91 16.64 13.33 26.42
N LYS A 92 17.42 14.17 25.76
CA LYS A 92 18.79 14.53 26.16
C LYS A 92 18.94 16.05 26.26
N ILE A 93 19.79 16.50 27.19
CA ILE A 93 20.31 17.88 27.29
C ILE A 93 21.83 17.77 27.27
N ASP A 94 22.49 18.52 26.39
CA ASP A 94 23.96 18.54 26.25
C ASP A 94 24.62 17.15 26.13
N GLY A 95 23.89 16.19 25.58
CA GLY A 95 24.34 14.80 25.38
C GLY A 95 24.01 13.85 26.53
N GLU A 96 23.60 14.36 27.68
CA GLU A 96 23.18 13.57 28.84
C GLU A 96 21.70 13.19 28.74
N ILE A 97 21.39 11.93 29.06
CA ILE A 97 20.00 11.44 29.12
C ILE A 97 19.37 11.98 30.40
N ILE A 98 18.17 12.53 30.26
CA ILE A 98 17.40 13.07 31.38
C ILE A 98 16.18 12.19 31.65
N ASP A 99 15.90 11.97 32.93
CA ASP A 99 14.73 11.21 33.39
C ASP A 99 13.44 12.02 33.19
N PRO A 100 12.30 11.40 32.84
CA PRO A 100 10.99 12.05 32.85
C PRO A 100 10.63 12.82 34.13
N GLU A 101 11.16 12.43 35.28
CA GLU A 101 10.95 13.12 36.57
C GLU A 101 11.87 14.34 36.76
N ASP A 102 12.91 14.52 35.93
CA ASP A 102 13.82 15.67 36.00
C ASP A 102 13.07 16.97 35.63
N PRO A 103 13.16 18.05 36.43
CA PRO A 103 12.53 19.33 36.11
C PRO A 103 12.90 19.89 34.73
N ARG A 104 14.08 19.53 34.22
CA ARG A 104 14.58 19.94 32.91
C ARG A 104 13.95 19.15 31.76
N TYR A 105 13.19 18.09 32.01
CA TYR A 105 12.59 17.24 30.97
C TYR A 105 11.67 17.99 30.00
N ASN A 106 11.01 19.04 30.49
CA ASN A 106 10.13 19.89 29.69
C ASN A 106 10.77 21.23 29.32
N SER A 107 12.08 21.39 29.51
CA SER A 107 12.78 22.59 29.08
C SER A 107 12.91 22.63 27.54
N PRO A 108 13.04 23.83 26.93
CA PRO A 108 13.30 23.96 25.50
C PRO A 108 14.64 23.35 25.03
N GLU A 109 15.56 23.10 25.96
CA GLU A 109 16.87 22.49 25.71
C GLU A 109 16.76 20.97 25.55
N ALA A 110 15.72 20.36 26.12
CA ALA A 110 15.50 18.93 26.08
C ALA A 110 15.10 18.48 24.67
N ARG A 111 15.94 17.64 24.05
CA ARG A 111 15.70 17.12 22.70
C ARG A 111 15.41 15.63 22.73
N TRP A 112 14.38 15.21 22.01
CA TRP A 112 14.10 13.79 21.76
C TRP A 112 15.30 13.11 21.11
N PHE A 113 15.60 11.88 21.54
CA PHE A 113 16.47 10.96 20.85
C PHE A 113 15.73 9.64 20.61
N THR A 114 16.17 8.93 19.58
CA THR A 114 15.53 7.69 19.15
C THR A 114 16.42 6.48 19.41
N LYS A 115 15.81 5.31 19.25
CA LYS A 115 16.50 4.04 19.20
C LYS A 115 15.72 3.11 18.27
N GLY A 116 16.41 2.33 17.44
CA GLY A 116 15.79 1.19 16.78
C GLY A 116 15.44 0.10 17.78
N ASP A 117 14.27 -0.53 17.63
CA ASP A 117 13.84 -1.63 18.51
C ASP A 117 14.81 -2.83 18.48
N ASN A 118 15.49 -3.04 17.35
CA ASN A 118 16.51 -4.07 17.14
C ASN A 118 17.94 -3.49 17.11
N SER A 119 18.15 -2.33 17.72
CA SER A 119 19.48 -1.72 17.84
C SER A 119 20.03 -1.92 19.25
N ASP A 120 21.34 -2.17 19.37
CA ASP A 120 22.04 -2.16 20.66
C ASP A 120 22.54 -0.76 21.05
N THR A 121 22.52 0.18 20.11
CA THR A 121 23.04 1.54 20.30
C THR A 121 21.90 2.56 20.34
N LEU A 122 22.05 3.56 21.21
CA LEU A 122 21.18 4.74 21.23
C LEU A 122 21.56 5.68 20.10
N ASP A 123 20.56 6.26 19.44
CA ASP A 123 20.81 7.28 18.44
C ASP A 123 21.15 8.63 19.09
N GLY A 124 21.62 9.54 18.23
CA GLY A 124 21.70 10.94 18.57
C GLY A 124 20.32 11.57 18.76
N THR A 125 20.34 12.83 19.21
CA THR A 125 19.11 13.63 19.22
C THR A 125 18.57 13.81 17.80
N ILE A 126 17.25 13.94 17.69
CA ILE A 126 16.59 14.22 16.43
C ILE A 126 17.02 15.62 15.97
N LYS A 127 17.83 15.67 14.92
CA LYS A 127 18.29 16.92 14.29
C LYS A 127 17.56 17.24 12.99
N GLY A 128 17.04 16.21 12.32
CA GLY A 128 16.34 16.32 11.04
C GLY A 128 14.88 16.71 11.21
N ARG A 129 14.21 16.98 10.08
CA ARG A 129 12.78 17.23 10.04
C ARG A 129 12.00 15.96 10.38
N VAL A 130 11.01 16.07 11.25
CA VAL A 130 10.05 15.02 11.51
C VAL A 130 9.11 14.91 10.32
N VAL A 131 9.02 13.73 9.73
CA VAL A 131 8.09 13.45 8.63
C VAL A 131 6.72 13.07 9.19
N GLY A 132 6.71 12.35 10.31
CA GLY A 132 5.49 11.96 11.00
C GLY A 132 5.65 10.71 11.85
N LYS A 133 4.54 10.26 12.44
CA LYS A 133 4.45 9.07 13.30
C LYS A 133 3.98 7.85 12.52
N VAL A 134 4.44 6.69 12.96
CA VAL A 134 3.93 5.40 12.53
C VAL A 134 3.26 4.75 13.73
N TYR A 135 2.01 4.33 13.56
CA TYR A 135 1.29 3.56 14.56
C TYR A 135 1.45 2.08 14.26
N GLU A 136 1.61 1.26 15.30
CA GLU A 136 1.84 -0.18 15.14
C GLU A 136 0.68 -0.89 14.43
N ASP A 137 -0.56 -0.43 14.63
CA ASP A 137 -1.76 -0.93 13.93
C ASP A 137 -1.78 -0.59 12.42
N HIS A 138 -0.97 0.37 11.99
CA HIS A 138 -0.85 0.79 10.59
C HIS A 138 0.41 0.21 9.91
N ILE A 139 0.94 -0.90 10.44
CA ILE A 139 2.05 -1.67 9.87
C ILE A 139 1.49 -2.90 9.17
N PHE A 140 1.45 -2.86 7.84
CA PHE A 140 1.02 -3.98 7.01
C PHE A 140 2.20 -4.86 6.64
N LYS A 141 2.43 -5.89 7.45
CA LYS A 141 3.51 -6.87 7.27
C LYS A 141 3.39 -7.56 5.91
N SER A 142 4.51 -7.77 5.24
CA SER A 142 4.63 -8.44 3.92
C SER A 142 3.99 -7.74 2.72
N VAL A 143 3.09 -6.76 2.91
CA VAL A 143 2.44 -6.02 1.80
C VAL A 143 3.47 -5.24 0.99
N GLY A 144 4.48 -4.66 1.64
CA GLY A 144 5.54 -3.93 0.95
C GLY A 144 6.35 -4.80 0.00
N VAL A 145 6.48 -6.11 0.25
CA VAL A 145 7.12 -7.07 -0.68
C VAL A 145 6.33 -7.16 -1.98
N VAL A 146 5.00 -7.29 -1.90
CA VAL A 146 4.11 -7.33 -3.07
C VAL A 146 4.19 -6.02 -3.83
N VAL A 147 4.10 -4.88 -3.14
CA VAL A 147 4.21 -3.55 -3.77
C VAL A 147 5.56 -3.37 -4.46
N ARG A 148 6.67 -3.79 -3.83
CA ARG A 148 8.01 -3.73 -4.40
C ARG A 148 8.11 -4.60 -5.65
N TYR A 149 7.58 -5.82 -5.63
CA TYR A 149 7.56 -6.71 -6.77
C TYR A 149 6.76 -6.13 -7.95
N VAL A 150 5.57 -5.60 -7.69
CA VAL A 150 4.74 -4.93 -8.70
C VAL A 150 5.48 -3.74 -9.28
N LYS A 151 6.07 -2.86 -8.46
CA LYS A 151 6.85 -1.70 -8.94
C LYS A 151 8.06 -2.11 -9.79
N ALA A 152 8.75 -3.20 -9.44
CA ALA A 152 9.90 -3.67 -10.20
C ALA A 152 9.51 -4.30 -11.55
N ASN A 153 8.32 -4.91 -11.64
CA ASN A 153 7.92 -5.74 -12.78
C ASN A 153 6.65 -5.26 -13.51
N TYR A 154 6.18 -4.03 -13.27
CA TYR A 154 4.88 -3.56 -13.78
C TYR A 154 4.75 -3.65 -15.30
N VAL A 155 5.82 -3.42 -16.06
CA VAL A 155 5.83 -3.54 -17.53
C VAL A 155 5.57 -4.99 -17.96
N MET A 156 6.24 -5.96 -17.34
CA MET A 156 6.02 -7.38 -17.63
C MET A 156 4.59 -7.80 -17.28
N LEU A 157 4.05 -7.31 -16.16
CA LEU A 157 2.67 -7.58 -15.77
C LEU A 157 1.65 -6.99 -16.76
N ILE A 158 1.90 -5.79 -17.31
CA ILE A 158 1.07 -5.20 -18.35
C ILE A 158 1.12 -6.03 -19.64
N ILE A 159 2.31 -6.45 -20.08
CA ILE A 159 2.45 -7.31 -21.27
C ILE A 159 1.69 -8.62 -21.06
N LEU A 160 1.84 -9.27 -19.91
CA LEU A 160 1.12 -10.49 -19.57
C LEU A 160 -0.40 -10.27 -19.59
N ALA A 161 -0.90 -9.15 -19.06
CA ALA A 161 -2.32 -8.83 -19.08
C ALA A 161 -2.84 -8.63 -20.52
N VAL A 162 -2.10 -7.93 -21.39
CA VAL A 162 -2.46 -7.75 -22.80
C VAL A 162 -2.48 -9.09 -23.54
N LEU A 163 -1.48 -9.95 -23.31
CA LEU A 163 -1.44 -11.29 -23.89
C LEU A 163 -2.63 -12.15 -23.43
N LEU A 164 -3.01 -12.08 -22.15
CA LEU A 164 -4.16 -12.80 -21.63
C LEU A 164 -5.48 -12.31 -22.24
N VAL A 165 -5.65 -11.00 -22.40
CA VAL A 165 -6.83 -10.43 -23.09
C VAL A 165 -6.88 -10.93 -24.53
N GLY A 166 -5.79 -10.81 -25.27
CA GLY A 166 -5.70 -11.32 -26.64
C GLY A 166 -5.98 -12.82 -26.73
N PHE A 167 -5.46 -13.62 -25.79
CA PHE A 167 -5.74 -15.06 -25.73
C PHE A 167 -7.22 -15.35 -25.52
N VAL A 168 -7.90 -14.63 -24.61
CA VAL A 168 -9.35 -14.76 -24.40
C VAL A 168 -10.13 -14.37 -25.66
N GLU A 169 -9.72 -13.31 -26.36
CA GLU A 169 -10.34 -12.92 -27.64
C GLU A 169 -10.18 -14.01 -28.72
N VAL A 170 -8.99 -14.64 -28.82
CA VAL A 170 -8.79 -15.78 -29.72
C VAL A 170 -9.69 -16.96 -29.35
N LEU A 171 -9.81 -17.30 -28.07
CA LEU A 171 -10.71 -18.38 -27.63
C LEU A 171 -12.18 -18.07 -27.97
N ASN A 172 -12.61 -16.83 -27.77
CA ASN A 172 -13.96 -16.40 -28.13
C ASN A 172 -14.19 -16.47 -29.64
N TYR A 173 -13.21 -16.07 -30.45
CA TYR A 173 -13.26 -16.19 -31.90
C TYR A 173 -13.37 -17.67 -32.34
N LEU A 174 -12.51 -18.55 -31.82
CA LEU A 174 -12.55 -19.99 -32.15
C LEU A 174 -13.88 -20.62 -31.74
N LYS A 175 -14.39 -20.29 -30.56
CA LYS A 175 -15.70 -20.75 -30.10
C LYS A 175 -16.82 -20.29 -31.04
N SER A 176 -16.81 -19.03 -31.45
CA SER A 176 -17.81 -18.50 -32.37
C SER A 176 -17.78 -19.20 -33.74
N LYS A 177 -16.58 -19.59 -34.20
CA LYS A 177 -16.42 -20.32 -35.45
C LYS A 177 -16.93 -21.75 -35.37
N LEU A 178 -16.62 -22.47 -34.29
CA LEU A 178 -17.18 -23.81 -34.04
C LEU A 178 -18.71 -23.80 -33.95
N GLU A 179 -19.30 -22.83 -33.24
CA GLU A 179 -20.77 -22.70 -33.17
C GLU A 179 -21.40 -22.42 -34.55
N THR A 180 -20.68 -21.74 -35.46
CA THR A 180 -21.17 -21.47 -36.82
C THR A 180 -21.06 -22.72 -37.70
N ASP A 181 -19.94 -23.43 -37.64
CA ASP A 181 -19.70 -24.66 -38.40
C ASP A 181 -20.69 -25.78 -37.97
N ASP A 182 -21.00 -25.89 -36.68
CA ASP A 182 -22.00 -26.84 -36.17
C ASP A 182 -23.39 -26.55 -36.76
N ILE A 183 -23.80 -25.28 -36.86
CA ILE A 183 -25.12 -24.88 -37.42
C ILE A 183 -25.22 -25.25 -38.91
N GLU A 184 -24.15 -25.06 -39.69
CA GLU A 184 -24.14 -25.38 -41.13
C GLU A 184 -24.25 -26.89 -41.40
N CYS A 185 -23.70 -27.75 -40.54
CA CYS A 185 -23.89 -29.21 -40.65
C CYS A 185 -25.35 -29.64 -40.42
N TYR A 186 -26.05 -29.06 -39.43
CA TYR A 186 -27.46 -29.39 -39.18
C TYR A 186 -28.38 -28.95 -40.34
N GLU A 187 -28.16 -27.77 -40.93
CA GLU A 187 -28.98 -27.32 -42.07
C GLU A 187 -28.84 -28.20 -43.33
N ASN A 188 -27.69 -28.86 -43.52
CA ASN A 188 -27.46 -29.75 -44.65
C ASN A 188 -28.01 -31.17 -44.44
N GLU A 189 -28.19 -31.63 -43.20
CA GLU A 189 -28.75 -32.97 -42.90
C GLU A 189 -30.30 -32.99 -42.90
N ASP A 190 -30.97 -31.88 -42.56
CA ASP A 190 -32.45 -31.79 -42.52
C ASP A 190 -33.07 -31.45 -43.90
N GLY A 191 -32.25 -31.23 -44.93
CA GLY A 191 -32.64 -30.75 -46.26
C GLY A 191 -32.75 -31.81 -47.37
N GLU A 192 -32.44 -33.08 -47.09
CA GLU A 192 -32.63 -34.24 -47.99
C GLU A 192 -33.88 -35.06 -47.61
#